data_AF-A0A7V9UAK5-F1
#
_entry.id   AF-A0A7V9UAK5-F1
#
_cell.length_a   1.000
_cell.length_b   1.000
_cell.length_c   1.000
_cell.angle_alpha   90.00
_cell.angle_beta   90.00
_cell.angle_gamma   90.00
#
_symmetry.space_group_name_H-M   'P 1'
#
loop_
_entity.id
_entity.type
_entity.pdbx_description
1 polymer ?
#
loop_
_entity_poly.entity_id
_entity_poly.type
_entity_poly.pdbx_seq_one_letter_code
_entity_poly.pdbx_strand_id
1 'polypeptide(L)'
;MSAEVLIHAKKPALAWDTINNARLGNLTMNDWGPDGGQFDMPGDLDPFTPVEVEIAGTKVWAGETIESLPALNDSQQRLRGGQYQLDDDPFERHWVHTNLKEWSDLKSSFDAQNIPAAMIAPGFALEHENKLIFGWIRGAVATAGYDLLAGIYLDFGPDVSDVKQVSFGYTAWSAMPFPWNTLTTLYVQNMSNGPNTDPVGETVLAENFNTLGTTGARTITFAAPRRYVRILLYFEISGATDGFTFAANNLIMLNSIRCFRSTAYASGGASILKANQVVTDGLPFAPGLSQSAVDLAVPATALTAGYAPLELRSLRDHAETVYAPYGHQLSVGPELRLRARTAPTVPLYNVAGDFSGARGGSGDVIYNRVIATGQDDASRPLRVTRTSAQLGIVTFLDKLVPVRYRTKFISASGPTDLTTLTALADTELRNSSRIKMSTSLSLGIGDITGYLSGEDVHPSRLLTAYGELVILENAIDPDTGDKGRQARVISGSYEADSEVMTLRVDEDRGHPQFRAPSMLDTTH
;
A
#
# COMPACT_ATOMS: atom_id res chain seq x y z
N MET A 1 -35.98 -16.91 23.02
CA MET A 1 -36.62 -16.70 21.71
C MET A 1 -35.47 -16.66 20.74
N SER A 2 -35.50 -17.48 19.68
CA SER A 2 -34.41 -17.45 18.70
C SER A 2 -34.37 -16.10 18.00
N ALA A 3 -33.17 -15.57 17.75
CA ALA A 3 -33.01 -14.31 17.05
C ALA A 3 -33.56 -14.41 15.62
N GLU A 4 -34.23 -13.35 15.15
CA GLU A 4 -34.63 -13.27 13.75
C GLU A 4 -33.39 -13.20 12.86
N VAL A 5 -33.34 -14.08 11.86
CA VAL A 5 -32.28 -14.15 10.84
C VAL A 5 -32.87 -13.80 9.49
N LEU A 6 -32.33 -12.78 8.85
CA LEU A 6 -32.71 -12.33 7.52
C LEU A 6 -31.51 -12.47 6.58
N ILE A 7 -31.72 -13.12 5.44
CA ILE A 7 -30.73 -13.23 4.37
C ILE A 7 -31.26 -12.42 3.19
N HIS A 8 -30.46 -11.46 2.75
CA HIS A 8 -30.76 -10.62 1.59
C HIS A 8 -29.81 -10.98 0.46
N ALA A 9 -30.33 -11.08 -0.76
CA ALA A 9 -29.52 -11.24 -1.95
C ALA A 9 -29.91 -10.24 -3.04
N LYS A 10 -28.93 -9.86 -3.86
CA LYS A 10 -29.13 -8.92 -4.95
C LYS A 10 -29.00 -9.62 -6.30
N LYS A 11 -30.13 -9.95 -6.91
CA LYS A 11 -30.15 -10.50 -8.27
C LYS A 11 -29.70 -9.45 -9.29
N PRO A 12 -29.07 -9.85 -10.42
CA PRO A 12 -28.64 -8.92 -11.46
C PRO A 12 -29.80 -8.01 -11.92
N ALA A 13 -29.57 -6.69 -11.92
CA ALA A 13 -30.54 -5.64 -12.25
C ALA A 13 -31.78 -5.48 -11.33
N LEU A 14 -31.79 -6.11 -10.15
CA LEU A 14 -32.87 -5.98 -9.16
C LEU A 14 -32.40 -5.31 -7.86
N ALA A 15 -33.36 -4.81 -7.09
CA ALA A 15 -33.13 -4.35 -5.72
C ALA A 15 -32.77 -5.53 -4.81
N TRP A 16 -32.23 -5.24 -3.62
CA TRP A 16 -32.07 -6.24 -2.57
C TRP A 16 -33.42 -6.87 -2.25
N ASP A 17 -33.45 -8.20 -2.18
CA ASP A 17 -34.64 -8.97 -1.83
C ASP A 17 -34.33 -9.94 -0.68
N THR A 18 -35.30 -10.15 0.19
CA THR A 18 -35.18 -11.08 1.32
C THR A 18 -35.47 -12.50 0.83
N ILE A 19 -34.55 -13.43 1.06
CA ILE A 19 -34.74 -14.83 0.71
C ILE A 19 -35.64 -15.48 1.76
N ASN A 20 -36.90 -15.66 1.41
CA ASN A 20 -37.86 -16.36 2.27
C ASN A 20 -37.51 -17.85 2.38
N ASN A 21 -37.71 -18.43 3.57
CA ASN A 21 -37.43 -19.83 3.90
C ASN A 21 -35.97 -20.26 3.75
N ALA A 22 -35.03 -19.31 3.74
CA ALA A 22 -33.62 -19.64 3.85
C ALA A 22 -33.27 -20.01 5.30
N ARG A 23 -32.42 -21.03 5.47
CA ARG A 23 -31.87 -21.42 6.77
C ARG A 23 -30.38 -21.13 6.79
N LEU A 24 -29.97 -20.21 7.65
CA LEU A 24 -28.57 -19.91 7.85
C LEU A 24 -27.87 -21.10 8.52
N GLY A 25 -26.72 -21.50 8.00
CA GLY A 25 -25.82 -22.41 8.68
C GLY A 25 -24.75 -21.63 9.44
N ASN A 26 -23.49 -21.85 9.04
CA ASN A 26 -22.35 -21.19 9.65
C ASN A 26 -21.96 -19.90 8.93
N LEU A 27 -21.55 -18.89 9.69
CA LEU A 27 -20.86 -17.69 9.20
C LEU A 27 -19.49 -17.59 9.87
N THR A 28 -18.45 -17.28 9.10
CA THR A 28 -17.09 -17.10 9.62
C THR A 28 -16.56 -15.70 9.34
N MET A 29 -15.63 -15.27 10.18
CA MET A 29 -14.84 -14.06 10.01
C MET A 29 -13.37 -14.33 10.29
N ASN A 30 -12.49 -13.53 9.70
CA ASN A 30 -11.07 -13.46 9.97
C ASN A 30 -10.66 -12.02 10.35
N ASP A 31 -9.35 -11.77 10.41
CA ASP A 31 -8.78 -10.49 10.84
C ASP A 31 -9.05 -9.35 9.85
N TRP A 32 -9.47 -9.68 8.64
CA TRP A 32 -9.86 -8.75 7.59
C TRP A 32 -11.36 -8.56 7.45
N GLY A 33 -12.19 -9.36 8.10
CA GLY A 33 -13.64 -9.20 8.08
C GLY A 33 -14.40 -10.49 7.80
N PRO A 34 -15.61 -10.41 7.18
CA PRO A 34 -16.36 -11.57 6.72
C PRO A 34 -15.50 -12.49 5.86
N ASP A 35 -15.47 -13.79 6.16
CA ASP A 35 -14.59 -14.76 5.51
C ASP A 35 -15.38 -15.76 4.65
N GLY A 36 -16.13 -16.65 5.28
CA GLY A 36 -16.95 -17.64 4.59
C GLY A 36 -18.32 -17.79 5.24
N GLY A 37 -19.17 -18.57 4.60
CA GLY A 37 -20.44 -18.94 5.20
C GLY A 37 -21.24 -19.87 4.31
N GLN A 38 -22.38 -20.31 4.84
CA GLN A 38 -23.34 -21.10 4.08
C GLN A 38 -24.77 -20.89 4.58
N PHE A 39 -25.72 -21.05 3.67
CA PHE A 39 -27.13 -21.17 4.00
C PHE A 39 -27.83 -22.10 3.02
N ASP A 40 -28.92 -22.71 3.46
CA ASP A 40 -29.77 -23.55 2.63
C ASP A 40 -30.98 -22.74 2.17
N MET A 41 -31.41 -22.90 0.91
CA MET A 41 -32.62 -22.24 0.40
C MET A 41 -33.35 -23.07 -0.66
N PRO A 42 -34.66 -22.81 -0.87
CA PRO A 42 -35.37 -23.33 -2.03
C PRO A 42 -34.92 -22.63 -3.32
N GLY A 43 -34.45 -23.40 -4.30
CA GLY A 43 -33.97 -22.87 -5.59
C GLY A 43 -32.48 -22.55 -5.56
N ASP A 44 -31.97 -21.82 -6.55
CA ASP A 44 -30.54 -21.56 -6.73
C ASP A 44 -30.23 -20.07 -6.96
N LEU A 45 -29.04 -19.63 -6.57
CA LEU A 45 -28.47 -18.33 -6.89
C LEU A 45 -27.30 -18.50 -7.85
N ASP A 46 -27.17 -17.57 -8.79
CA ASP A 46 -26.01 -17.53 -9.66
C ASP A 46 -24.74 -17.28 -8.83
N PRO A 47 -23.57 -17.82 -9.23
CA PRO A 47 -22.28 -17.42 -8.67
C PRO A 47 -22.08 -15.90 -8.70
N PHE A 48 -21.35 -15.38 -7.71
CA PHE A 48 -21.06 -13.95 -7.53
C PHE A 48 -22.31 -13.08 -7.27
N THR A 49 -23.41 -13.69 -6.83
CA THR A 49 -24.59 -12.94 -6.38
C THR A 49 -24.28 -12.31 -5.01
N PRO A 50 -24.38 -10.97 -4.85
CA PRO A 50 -24.15 -10.32 -3.57
C PRO A 50 -25.16 -10.77 -2.51
N VAL A 51 -24.67 -11.05 -1.30
CA VAL A 51 -25.45 -11.53 -0.15
C VAL A 51 -25.10 -10.73 1.11
N GLU A 52 -26.12 -10.37 1.88
CA GLU A 52 -26.00 -9.76 3.21
C GLU A 52 -26.80 -10.58 4.22
N VAL A 53 -26.27 -10.72 5.44
CA VAL A 53 -26.94 -11.42 6.53
C VAL A 53 -27.14 -10.49 7.71
N GLU A 54 -28.39 -10.42 8.15
CA GLU A 54 -28.85 -9.69 9.31
C GLU A 54 -29.34 -10.65 10.39
N ILE A 55 -28.87 -10.43 11.62
CA ILE A 55 -29.26 -11.22 12.80
C ILE A 55 -29.63 -10.25 13.91
N ALA A 56 -30.82 -10.42 14.49
CA ALA A 56 -31.34 -9.55 15.55
C ALA A 56 -31.33 -8.05 15.16
N GLY A 57 -31.80 -7.71 13.96
CA GLY A 57 -31.90 -6.32 13.51
C GLY A 57 -30.57 -5.67 13.10
N THR A 58 -29.48 -6.44 13.05
CA THR A 58 -28.13 -5.95 12.73
C THR A 58 -27.52 -6.72 11.58
N LYS A 59 -27.01 -6.01 10.57
CA LYS A 59 -26.14 -6.60 9.55
C LYS A 59 -24.82 -7.07 10.17
N VAL A 60 -24.55 -8.37 10.09
CA VAL A 60 -23.37 -8.99 10.71
C VAL A 60 -22.37 -9.54 9.70
N TRP A 61 -22.79 -9.76 8.45
CA TRP A 61 -21.96 -10.37 7.42
C TRP A 61 -22.38 -9.88 6.02
N ALA A 62 -21.42 -9.73 5.12
CA ALA A 62 -21.67 -9.42 3.71
C ALA A 62 -20.59 -9.99 2.80
N GLY A 63 -20.99 -10.33 1.57
CA GLY A 63 -20.13 -10.95 0.57
C GLY A 63 -20.95 -11.39 -0.63
N GLU A 64 -20.63 -12.56 -1.19
CA GLU A 64 -21.28 -13.09 -2.37
C GLU A 64 -21.31 -14.63 -2.38
N THR A 65 -22.14 -15.20 -3.25
CA THR A 65 -22.17 -16.64 -3.52
C THR A 65 -20.96 -17.08 -4.33
N ILE A 66 -20.38 -18.23 -4.01
CA ILE A 66 -19.30 -18.87 -4.79
C ILE A 66 -19.89 -19.91 -5.73
N GLU A 67 -20.65 -20.82 -5.15
CA GLU A 67 -21.23 -21.97 -5.81
C GLU A 67 -22.46 -22.41 -5.05
N SER A 68 -23.29 -23.17 -5.74
CA SER A 68 -24.46 -23.82 -5.20
C SER A 68 -24.32 -25.32 -5.31
N LEU A 69 -24.52 -25.99 -4.19
CA LEU A 69 -24.47 -27.43 -4.10
C LEU A 69 -25.90 -27.97 -4.09
N PRO A 70 -26.28 -28.84 -5.04
CA PRO A 70 -27.62 -29.41 -5.08
C PRO A 70 -27.83 -30.33 -3.87
N ALA A 71 -28.92 -30.12 -3.12
CA ALA A 71 -29.45 -31.07 -2.16
C ALA A 71 -30.86 -31.54 -2.58
N LEU A 72 -31.38 -32.57 -1.91
CA LEU A 72 -32.60 -33.28 -2.32
C LEU A 72 -33.84 -32.38 -2.46
N ASN A 73 -33.98 -31.37 -1.60
CA ASN A 73 -35.13 -30.45 -1.57
C ASN A 73 -34.74 -28.96 -1.50
N ASP A 74 -33.47 -28.66 -1.20
CA ASP A 74 -32.90 -27.32 -1.06
C ASP A 74 -31.59 -27.26 -1.84
N SER A 75 -31.04 -26.07 -2.05
CA SER A 75 -29.63 -25.91 -2.42
C SER A 75 -28.86 -25.34 -1.25
N GLN A 76 -27.62 -25.81 -1.08
CA GLN A 76 -26.69 -25.20 -0.15
C GLN A 76 -25.85 -24.16 -0.89
N GLN A 77 -26.03 -22.91 -0.51
CA GLN A 77 -25.30 -21.77 -1.04
C GLN A 77 -24.02 -21.58 -0.25
N ARG A 78 -22.86 -21.67 -0.90
CA ARG A 78 -21.57 -21.37 -0.27
C ARG A 78 -21.18 -19.93 -0.52
N LEU A 79 -20.67 -19.26 0.52
CA LEU A 79 -20.42 -17.83 0.52
C LEU A 79 -18.94 -17.50 0.66
N ARG A 80 -18.53 -16.41 -0.01
CA ARG A 80 -17.24 -15.72 0.12
C ARG A 80 -17.48 -14.33 0.69
N GLY A 81 -16.78 -13.96 1.74
CA GLY A 81 -16.92 -12.67 2.38
C GLY A 81 -16.33 -11.53 1.55
N GLY A 82 -16.83 -10.31 1.76
CA GLY A 82 -16.45 -9.14 0.98
C GLY A 82 -14.95 -8.80 1.01
N GLN A 83 -14.20 -9.28 2.02
CA GLN A 83 -12.78 -9.01 2.13
C GLN A 83 -11.96 -9.60 0.97
N TYR A 84 -12.43 -10.66 0.31
CA TYR A 84 -11.74 -11.25 -0.85
C TYR A 84 -11.74 -10.37 -2.09
N GLN A 85 -12.66 -9.40 -2.18
CA GLN A 85 -12.69 -8.40 -3.26
C GLN A 85 -11.43 -7.52 -3.29
N LEU A 86 -10.65 -7.48 -2.21
CA LEU A 86 -9.37 -6.78 -2.16
C LEU A 86 -8.28 -7.46 -3.00
N ASP A 87 -8.46 -8.74 -3.33
CA ASP A 87 -7.48 -9.59 -4.00
C ASP A 87 -7.85 -9.96 -5.45
N ASP A 88 -9.06 -9.58 -5.90
CA ASP A 88 -9.61 -10.04 -7.18
C ASP A 88 -8.88 -9.45 -8.40
N ASP A 89 -8.60 -8.13 -8.43
CA ASP A 89 -7.92 -7.46 -9.55
C ASP A 89 -6.61 -6.77 -9.10
N PRO A 90 -5.45 -7.45 -9.18
CA PRO A 90 -4.15 -6.82 -9.02
C PRO A 90 -3.90 -5.75 -10.07
N PHE A 91 -3.26 -4.65 -9.67
CA PHE A 91 -2.97 -3.54 -10.57
C PHE A 91 -1.57 -2.98 -10.35
N GLU A 92 -1.05 -2.31 -11.39
CA GLU A 92 0.23 -1.60 -11.34
C GLU A 92 -0.10 -0.10 -11.26
N ARG A 93 0.52 0.60 -10.30
CA ARG A 93 0.29 2.03 -10.11
C ARG A 93 1.51 2.71 -9.52
N HIS A 94 1.85 3.86 -10.09
CA HIS A 94 2.92 4.72 -9.57
C HIS A 94 2.32 6.04 -9.09
N TRP A 95 2.28 6.26 -7.77
CA TRP A 95 1.75 7.52 -7.21
C TRP A 95 2.81 8.61 -7.20
N VAL A 96 4.00 8.25 -6.69
CA VAL A 96 5.18 9.11 -6.67
C VAL A 96 6.41 8.26 -6.93
N HIS A 97 7.03 8.47 -8.09
CA HIS A 97 8.24 7.78 -8.50
C HIS A 97 9.47 8.66 -8.26
N THR A 98 10.50 8.09 -7.62
CA THR A 98 11.73 8.81 -7.20
C THR A 98 13.02 8.10 -7.63
N ASN A 99 12.93 6.88 -8.18
CA ASN A 99 14.09 6.05 -8.46
C ASN A 99 14.81 6.50 -9.73
N LEU A 100 16.04 6.98 -9.59
CA LEU A 100 16.83 7.45 -10.73
C LEU A 100 17.36 6.31 -11.61
N LYS A 101 17.42 5.08 -11.10
CA LYS A 101 18.00 3.92 -11.82
C LYS A 101 17.12 3.37 -12.94
N GLU A 102 15.83 3.70 -12.92
CA GLU A 102 14.88 3.22 -13.93
C GLU A 102 14.81 4.12 -15.17
N TRP A 103 15.45 5.28 -15.12
CA TRP A 103 15.56 6.16 -16.27
C TRP A 103 16.51 5.57 -17.29
N SER A 104 16.06 5.52 -18.55
CA SER A 104 16.82 5.00 -19.68
C SER A 104 17.31 6.14 -20.56
N ASP A 105 18.42 5.91 -21.27
CA ASP A 105 18.93 6.84 -22.28
C ASP A 105 17.91 6.96 -23.42
N LEU A 106 17.52 8.18 -23.79
CA LEU A 106 16.60 8.41 -24.91
C LEU A 106 17.14 7.83 -26.23
N LYS A 107 18.45 7.69 -26.39
CA LYS A 107 19.01 7.03 -27.57
C LYS A 107 18.68 5.54 -27.62
N SER A 108 18.61 4.87 -26.46
CA SER A 108 18.41 3.42 -26.39
C SER A 108 17.02 3.00 -26.86
N SER A 109 16.07 3.93 -26.90
CA SER A 109 14.76 3.59 -27.42
C SER A 109 14.76 3.44 -28.93
N PHE A 110 15.58 4.17 -29.70
CA PHE A 110 15.55 4.15 -31.18
C PHE A 110 16.22 2.90 -31.75
N ASP A 111 15.62 2.32 -32.81
CA ASP A 111 16.27 1.26 -33.57
C ASP A 111 17.56 1.78 -34.22
N ALA A 112 18.61 0.96 -34.23
CA ALA A 112 19.93 1.33 -34.74
C ALA A 112 19.93 1.84 -36.20
N GLN A 113 18.88 1.55 -36.97
CA GLN A 113 18.68 1.99 -38.35
C GLN A 113 17.89 3.31 -38.48
N ASN A 114 17.21 3.77 -37.43
CA ASN A 114 16.30 4.92 -37.42
C ASN A 114 16.68 6.00 -36.41
N ILE A 115 17.94 6.03 -35.93
CA ILE A 115 18.43 7.14 -35.12
C ILE A 115 18.46 8.39 -36.02
N PRO A 116 17.65 9.43 -35.75
CA PRO A 116 17.66 10.63 -36.57
C PRO A 116 19.06 11.23 -36.62
N ALA A 117 19.47 11.81 -37.75
CA ALA A 117 20.76 12.53 -37.86
C ALA A 117 20.90 13.68 -36.83
N ALA A 118 19.76 14.15 -36.30
CA ALA A 118 19.59 15.03 -35.16
C ALA A 118 19.99 14.43 -33.79
N MET A 119 20.35 13.15 -33.72
CA MET A 119 20.66 12.43 -32.48
C MET A 119 22.06 11.78 -32.52
N ILE A 120 23.10 12.56 -32.85
CA ILE A 120 24.47 12.04 -32.97
C ILE A 120 25.37 12.43 -31.76
N ALA A 121 25.36 11.52 -30.76
CA ALA A 121 26.42 10.95 -29.87
C ALA A 121 27.41 11.79 -29.01
N PRO A 122 27.87 11.29 -27.83
CA PRO A 122 27.29 10.35 -26.88
C PRO A 122 26.60 11.12 -25.73
N GLY A 123 25.27 11.07 -25.71
CA GLY A 123 24.52 11.42 -24.51
C GLY A 123 24.75 10.34 -23.48
N PHE A 124 25.80 10.46 -22.69
CA PHE A 124 26.01 9.53 -21.58
C PHE A 124 24.94 9.81 -20.52
N ALA A 125 23.87 9.01 -20.48
CA ALA A 125 23.11 8.76 -19.26
C ALA A 125 23.94 7.83 -18.37
N LEU A 126 24.93 8.39 -17.67
CA LEU A 126 25.66 7.66 -16.62
C LEU A 126 25.03 8.00 -15.27
N GLU A 127 24.66 6.97 -14.53
CA GLU A 127 24.53 7.10 -13.09
C GLU A 127 25.91 7.44 -12.53
N HIS A 128 26.09 8.67 -12.08
CA HIS A 128 27.30 9.11 -11.38
C HIS A 128 26.90 9.56 -9.98
N GLU A 129 27.31 8.78 -8.96
CA GLU A 129 26.99 9.07 -7.56
C GLU A 129 25.48 9.26 -7.29
N ASN A 130 24.62 8.38 -7.85
CA ASN A 130 23.16 8.48 -7.80
C ASN A 130 22.58 9.76 -8.42
N LYS A 131 23.19 10.25 -9.50
CA LYS A 131 22.68 11.36 -10.30
C LYS A 131 22.64 10.95 -11.77
N LEU A 132 21.69 11.52 -12.50
CA LEU A 132 21.59 11.31 -13.93
C LEU A 132 22.26 12.47 -14.65
N ILE A 133 23.24 12.16 -15.49
CA ILE A 133 23.94 13.15 -16.30
C ILE A 133 23.55 12.89 -17.74
N PHE A 134 23.39 13.91 -18.59
CA PHE A 134 23.26 13.73 -20.04
C PHE A 134 23.64 15.03 -20.76
N GLY A 135 23.86 14.96 -22.07
CA GLY A 135 24.26 16.10 -22.90
C GLY A 135 25.25 15.69 -23.98
N TRP A 136 26.17 16.58 -24.34
CA TRP A 136 27.17 16.31 -25.39
C TRP A 136 28.59 16.42 -24.83
N ILE A 137 29.45 15.47 -25.18
CA ILE A 137 30.86 15.52 -24.78
C ILE A 137 31.68 16.40 -25.73
N ARG A 138 32.85 16.83 -25.27
CA ARG A 138 33.85 17.49 -26.11
C ARG A 138 34.17 16.62 -27.35
N GLY A 139 34.13 17.24 -28.52
CA GLY A 139 34.39 16.60 -29.80
C GLY A 139 33.19 15.94 -30.44
N ALA A 140 32.01 15.94 -29.80
CA ALA A 140 30.77 15.57 -30.46
C ALA A 140 30.51 16.52 -31.64
N VAL A 141 30.05 15.97 -32.76
CA VAL A 141 29.85 16.71 -34.02
C VAL A 141 28.37 16.74 -34.35
N ALA A 142 27.85 17.94 -34.57
CA ALA A 142 26.53 18.20 -35.08
C ALA A 142 26.54 18.36 -36.59
N THR A 143 25.65 17.66 -37.26
CA THR A 143 25.47 17.76 -38.72
C THR A 143 24.73 19.07 -39.06
N ALA A 144 25.19 19.77 -40.10
CA ALA A 144 24.53 20.98 -40.58
C ALA A 144 23.06 20.72 -40.90
N GLY A 145 22.18 21.65 -40.54
CA GLY A 145 20.75 21.58 -40.85
C GLY A 145 19.91 20.67 -39.95
N TYR A 146 20.48 20.06 -38.91
CA TYR A 146 19.76 19.24 -37.93
C TYR A 146 19.97 19.76 -36.51
N ASP A 147 18.87 20.02 -35.80
CA ASP A 147 18.94 20.30 -34.36
C ASP A 147 19.40 19.07 -33.58
N LEU A 148 19.97 19.26 -32.39
CA LEU A 148 20.43 18.16 -31.57
C LEU A 148 19.54 17.90 -30.36
N LEU A 149 19.40 16.61 -30.04
CA LEU A 149 18.67 16.13 -28.88
C LEU A 149 19.52 15.17 -28.06
N ALA A 150 19.59 15.39 -26.75
CA ALA A 150 20.13 14.44 -25.77
C ALA A 150 19.15 14.37 -24.60
N GLY A 151 18.90 13.20 -24.03
CA GLY A 151 17.90 13.10 -22.97
C GLY A 151 17.78 11.74 -22.34
N ILE A 152 16.88 11.67 -21.38
CA ILE A 152 16.48 10.45 -20.69
C ILE A 152 14.96 10.30 -20.77
N TYR A 153 14.49 9.07 -20.65
CA TYR A 153 13.07 8.79 -20.54
C TYR A 153 12.79 7.76 -19.45
N LEU A 154 11.53 7.77 -18.99
CA LEU A 154 10.98 6.79 -18.09
C LEU A 154 9.66 6.30 -18.68
N ASP A 155 9.51 4.98 -18.72
CA ASP A 155 8.27 4.30 -19.07
C ASP A 155 7.61 3.81 -17.77
N PHE A 156 6.35 4.18 -17.56
CA PHE A 156 5.58 3.81 -16.39
C PHE A 156 4.80 2.49 -16.56
N GLY A 157 4.95 1.82 -17.71
CA GLY A 157 4.31 0.52 -17.97
C GLY A 157 3.04 0.63 -18.83
N PRO A 158 2.61 -0.48 -19.46
CA PRO A 158 1.39 -0.52 -20.27
C PRO A 158 0.16 -0.14 -19.44
N ASP A 159 -0.75 0.62 -20.07
CA ASP A 159 -2.02 1.08 -19.47
C ASP A 159 -1.90 2.00 -18.24
N VAL A 160 -0.68 2.38 -17.86
CA VAL A 160 -0.38 3.33 -16.79
C VAL A 160 -0.31 4.75 -17.38
N SER A 161 -1.40 5.52 -17.28
CA SER A 161 -1.47 6.92 -17.76
C SER A 161 -1.38 7.90 -16.59
N ASP A 162 -0.21 7.90 -15.96
CA ASP A 162 -0.12 8.25 -14.54
C ASP A 162 0.86 9.39 -14.22
N VAL A 163 1.42 10.15 -15.16
CA VAL A 163 2.26 11.30 -14.78
C VAL A 163 1.63 12.63 -15.15
N LYS A 164 1.18 13.36 -14.12
CA LYS A 164 0.57 14.69 -14.20
C LYS A 164 1.56 15.82 -13.90
N GLN A 165 2.58 15.54 -13.08
CA GLN A 165 3.55 16.56 -12.68
C GLN A 165 4.93 15.93 -12.50
N VAL A 166 5.98 16.65 -12.90
CA VAL A 166 7.37 16.23 -12.74
C VAL A 166 8.12 17.34 -12.02
N SER A 167 8.81 17.00 -10.94
CA SER A 167 9.68 17.92 -10.23
C SER A 167 11.11 17.42 -10.25
N PHE A 168 12.07 18.27 -10.57
CA PHE A 168 13.47 17.87 -10.62
C PHE A 168 14.40 19.01 -10.23
N GLY A 169 15.57 18.64 -9.73
CA GLY A 169 16.68 19.54 -9.47
C GLY A 169 17.75 19.32 -10.51
N TYR A 170 18.33 20.39 -11.06
CA TYR A 170 19.35 20.32 -12.10
C TYR A 170 20.56 21.17 -11.76
N THR A 171 21.68 20.86 -12.40
CA THR A 171 22.91 21.66 -12.42
C THR A 171 23.53 21.58 -13.80
N ALA A 172 23.79 22.73 -14.43
CA ALA A 172 24.61 22.80 -15.64
C ALA A 172 26.07 22.51 -15.24
N TRP A 173 26.48 21.25 -15.37
CA TRP A 173 27.67 20.70 -14.72
C TRP A 173 28.97 21.07 -15.43
N SER A 174 28.92 21.27 -16.74
CA SER A 174 30.08 21.66 -17.54
C SER A 174 29.78 22.89 -18.38
N ALA A 175 30.79 23.36 -19.09
CA ALA A 175 30.71 24.65 -19.75
C ALA A 175 29.57 24.71 -20.75
N MET A 176 28.63 25.63 -20.52
CA MET A 176 27.69 26.12 -21.52
C MET A 176 28.07 27.55 -21.92
N PRO A 177 29.18 27.81 -22.64
CA PRO A 177 29.53 29.14 -23.07
C PRO A 177 29.29 29.25 -24.57
N PHE A 178 28.13 29.77 -24.96
CA PHE A 178 28.00 30.41 -26.26
C PHE A 178 27.25 31.74 -26.09
N PRO A 179 27.69 32.83 -26.77
CA PRO A 179 27.08 34.16 -26.66
C PRO A 179 25.69 34.28 -27.33
N TRP A 180 25.11 33.16 -27.79
CA TRP A 180 23.78 33.07 -28.37
C TRP A 180 22.85 32.44 -27.32
N ASN A 181 22.33 33.29 -26.46
CA ASN A 181 21.53 33.05 -25.25
C ASN A 181 20.15 32.38 -25.46
N THR A 182 19.99 31.53 -26.48
CA THR A 182 18.73 30.83 -26.80
C THR A 182 18.89 29.41 -27.33
N LEU A 183 20.11 28.94 -27.63
CA LEU A 183 20.27 27.69 -28.40
C LEU A 183 20.21 26.43 -27.56
N THR A 184 20.41 26.47 -26.23
CA THR A 184 20.32 25.26 -25.38
C THR A 184 19.14 25.35 -24.42
N THR A 185 18.15 24.49 -24.63
CA THR A 185 16.90 24.49 -23.86
C THR A 185 16.63 23.14 -23.24
N LEU A 186 16.26 23.13 -21.96
CA LEU A 186 15.76 21.95 -21.28
C LEU A 186 14.24 21.89 -21.46
N TYR A 187 13.76 20.80 -22.05
CA TYR A 187 12.34 20.49 -22.13
C TYR A 187 12.01 19.28 -21.26
N VAL A 188 10.79 19.30 -20.74
CA VAL A 188 10.16 18.10 -20.18
C VAL A 188 8.94 17.82 -21.01
N GLN A 189 8.76 16.56 -21.36
CA GLN A 189 7.63 16.13 -22.16
C GLN A 189 6.96 14.92 -21.55
N ASN A 190 5.64 14.85 -21.71
CA ASN A 190 4.88 13.63 -21.46
C ASN A 190 4.25 13.13 -22.75
N MET A 191 4.16 11.80 -22.91
CA MET A 191 3.71 11.20 -24.17
C MET A 191 2.88 9.95 -23.92
N SER A 192 1.91 9.71 -24.80
CA SER A 192 1.08 8.49 -24.75
C SER A 192 1.74 7.35 -25.51
N ASN A 193 2.49 7.68 -26.57
CA ASN A 193 3.19 6.72 -27.41
C ASN A 193 4.67 6.62 -27.00
N GLY A 194 5.31 5.54 -27.44
CA GLY A 194 6.70 5.25 -27.09
C GLY A 194 7.67 6.41 -27.40
N PRO A 195 8.83 6.45 -26.71
CA PRO A 195 9.75 7.58 -26.69
C PRO A 195 10.34 8.03 -28.05
N ASN A 196 10.23 7.19 -29.08
CA ASN A 196 10.76 7.45 -30.44
C ASN A 196 9.76 8.04 -31.43
N THR A 197 8.49 8.09 -31.07
CA THR A 197 7.44 8.52 -32.01
C THR A 197 7.24 10.03 -31.94
N ASP A 198 6.73 10.62 -33.03
CA ASP A 198 6.33 12.03 -33.02
C ASP A 198 5.43 12.31 -31.80
N PRO A 199 5.65 13.43 -31.09
CA PRO A 199 5.05 13.65 -29.78
C PRO A 199 3.53 13.81 -29.91
N VAL A 200 2.80 12.71 -29.73
CA VAL A 200 1.41 12.74 -29.25
C VAL A 200 1.53 12.96 -27.74
N GLY A 201 1.76 14.22 -27.36
CA GLY A 201 2.29 14.59 -26.06
C GLY A 201 2.20 16.09 -25.75
N GLU A 202 2.58 16.47 -24.54
CA GLU A 202 2.81 17.88 -24.18
C GLU A 202 4.31 18.14 -24.05
N THR A 203 4.77 19.29 -24.55
CA THR A 203 6.16 19.74 -24.42
C THR A 203 6.20 21.04 -23.65
N VAL A 204 6.92 21.06 -22.54
CA VAL A 204 7.05 22.25 -21.70
C VAL A 204 8.52 22.65 -21.60
N LEU A 205 8.79 23.93 -21.88
CA LEU A 205 10.10 24.53 -21.65
C LEU A 205 10.32 24.63 -20.14
N ALA A 206 11.39 23.99 -19.65
CA ALA A 206 11.75 24.04 -18.25
C ALA A 206 12.86 25.05 -17.94
N GLU A 207 13.85 25.18 -18.83
CA GLU A 207 14.97 26.12 -18.64
C GLU A 207 15.63 26.51 -19.96
N ASN A 208 16.11 27.76 -20.04
CA ASN A 208 17.07 28.17 -21.06
C ASN A 208 18.44 28.39 -20.42
N PHE A 209 19.45 27.68 -20.88
CA PHE A 209 20.78 27.77 -20.29
C PHE A 209 21.61 28.86 -20.95
N ASN A 210 21.72 29.99 -20.24
CA ASN A 210 22.47 31.16 -20.70
C ASN A 210 23.74 31.41 -19.86
N THR A 211 23.99 30.61 -18.83
CA THR A 211 25.10 30.80 -17.89
C THR A 211 25.61 29.46 -17.35
N LEU A 212 26.93 29.30 -17.34
CA LEU A 212 27.65 28.13 -16.83
C LEU A 212 27.44 27.97 -15.31
N GLY A 213 27.22 26.73 -14.85
CA GLY A 213 27.06 26.44 -13.43
C GLY A 213 25.68 26.77 -12.86
N THR A 214 24.69 27.07 -13.71
CA THR A 214 23.31 27.32 -13.26
C THR A 214 22.76 26.08 -12.56
N THR A 215 22.40 26.24 -11.29
CA THR A 215 21.69 25.23 -10.49
C THR A 215 20.28 25.74 -10.23
N GLY A 216 19.29 24.86 -10.36
CA GLY A 216 17.90 25.22 -10.15
C GLY A 216 17.02 24.01 -9.86
N ALA A 217 15.77 24.29 -9.52
CA ALA A 217 14.72 23.30 -9.42
C ALA A 217 13.53 23.74 -10.28
N ARG A 218 12.86 22.77 -10.90
CA ARG A 218 11.68 23.01 -11.72
C ARG A 218 10.59 22.02 -11.35
N THR A 219 9.36 22.49 -11.39
CA THR A 219 8.16 21.69 -11.28
C THR A 219 7.29 21.99 -12.48
N ILE A 220 7.03 20.98 -13.28
CA ILE A 220 6.25 21.06 -14.50
C ILE A 220 4.95 20.29 -14.29
N THR A 221 3.82 20.93 -14.55
CA THR A 221 2.49 20.30 -14.50
C THR A 221 1.93 20.23 -15.91
N PHE A 222 1.56 19.01 -16.32
CA PHE A 222 0.96 18.76 -17.62
C PHE A 222 -0.56 18.93 -17.58
N ALA A 223 -1.18 19.22 -18.72
CA ALA A 223 -2.62 19.32 -18.88
C ALA A 223 -3.32 17.95 -18.78
N ALA A 224 -2.70 16.88 -19.28
CA ALA A 224 -3.22 15.52 -19.18
C ALA A 224 -2.13 14.58 -18.65
N PRO A 225 -2.46 13.61 -17.77
CA PRO A 225 -1.49 12.62 -17.35
C PRO A 225 -1.20 11.62 -18.49
N ARG A 226 0.05 11.17 -18.60
CA ARG A 226 0.47 10.23 -19.66
C ARG A 226 1.50 9.22 -19.15
N ARG A 227 1.73 8.17 -19.94
CA ARG A 227 2.58 7.01 -19.63
C ARG A 227 4.07 7.33 -19.65
N TYR A 228 4.55 7.99 -20.70
CA TYR A 228 5.98 8.24 -20.86
C TYR A 228 6.31 9.64 -20.39
N VAL A 229 7.46 9.78 -19.73
CA VAL A 229 8.09 11.07 -19.43
C VAL A 229 9.46 11.10 -20.04
N ARG A 230 9.82 12.18 -20.72
CA ARG A 230 11.21 12.44 -21.13
C ARG A 230 11.67 13.81 -20.68
N ILE A 231 12.94 13.87 -20.29
CA ILE A 231 13.65 15.12 -20.02
C ILE A 231 14.74 15.21 -21.08
N LEU A 232 14.72 16.28 -21.87
CA LEU A 232 15.58 16.44 -23.02
C LEU A 232 16.26 17.80 -23.03
N LEU A 233 17.53 17.78 -23.41
CA LEU A 233 18.32 18.92 -23.76
C LEU A 233 18.27 19.05 -25.27
N TYR A 234 17.72 20.17 -25.71
CA TYR A 234 17.62 20.54 -27.11
C TYR A 234 18.69 21.58 -27.42
N PHE A 235 19.39 21.39 -28.54
CA PHE A 235 20.33 22.36 -29.07
C PHE A 235 19.94 22.76 -30.49
N GLU A 236 19.52 24.00 -30.65
CA GLU A 236 19.11 24.55 -31.95
C GLU A 236 20.33 24.82 -32.83
N ILE A 237 20.33 24.24 -34.02
CA ILE A 237 21.34 24.45 -35.08
C ILE A 237 20.69 25.00 -36.34
N SER A 238 19.35 24.99 -36.41
CA SER A 238 18.58 25.47 -37.54
C SER A 238 19.05 26.88 -37.97
N GLY A 239 19.71 26.95 -39.13
CA GLY A 239 20.33 28.16 -39.68
C GLY A 239 21.86 28.11 -39.87
N ALA A 240 22.57 27.16 -39.25
CA ALA A 240 24.00 26.98 -39.48
C ALA A 240 24.26 26.19 -40.78
N THR A 241 25.01 26.79 -41.70
CA THR A 241 25.36 26.20 -43.01
C THR A 241 26.50 25.18 -42.90
N ASP A 242 27.32 25.30 -41.86
CA ASP A 242 28.44 24.41 -41.56
C ASP A 242 28.13 23.64 -40.26
N GLY A 243 28.45 22.36 -40.22
CA GLY A 243 28.27 21.53 -39.02
C GLY A 243 29.03 22.09 -37.82
N PHE A 244 28.64 21.71 -36.61
CA PHE A 244 29.19 22.24 -35.36
C PHE A 244 29.98 21.17 -34.60
N THR A 245 31.05 21.52 -33.88
CA THR A 245 31.77 20.58 -33.00
C THR A 245 31.88 21.16 -31.60
N PHE A 246 31.45 20.41 -30.59
CA PHE A 246 31.48 20.86 -29.20
C PHE A 246 32.94 20.99 -28.69
N ALA A 247 33.38 22.22 -28.40
CA ALA A 247 34.74 22.49 -27.92
C ALA A 247 34.96 22.06 -26.46
N ALA A 248 33.89 21.85 -25.70
CA ALA A 248 33.89 21.40 -24.31
C ALA A 248 32.71 20.46 -24.05
N ASN A 249 32.73 19.77 -22.91
CA ASN A 249 31.55 19.04 -22.43
C ASN A 249 30.41 20.03 -22.18
N ASN A 250 29.22 19.71 -22.65
CA ASN A 250 27.97 20.42 -22.42
C ASN A 250 26.97 19.45 -21.78
N LEU A 251 27.04 19.31 -20.46
CA LEU A 251 26.32 18.30 -19.69
C LEU A 251 25.40 18.97 -18.66
N ILE A 252 24.21 18.40 -18.52
CA ILE A 252 23.31 18.66 -17.42
C ILE A 252 23.34 17.48 -16.45
N MET A 253 23.31 17.78 -15.16
CA MET A 253 23.20 16.80 -14.09
C MET A 253 21.87 17.01 -13.37
N LEU A 254 21.07 15.95 -13.28
CA LEU A 254 19.84 15.89 -12.51
C LEU A 254 20.14 15.29 -11.14
N ASN A 255 19.94 16.10 -10.11
CA ASN A 255 20.23 15.75 -8.72
C ASN A 255 19.08 14.99 -8.04
N SER A 256 17.87 15.14 -8.58
CA SER A 256 16.66 14.47 -8.14
C SER A 256 15.61 14.57 -9.22
N ILE A 257 14.80 13.54 -9.41
CA ILE A 257 13.60 13.58 -10.24
C ILE A 257 12.48 12.94 -9.44
N ARG A 258 11.30 13.56 -9.45
CA ARG A 258 10.08 13.04 -8.86
C ARG A 258 8.95 13.17 -9.86
N CYS A 259 8.34 12.06 -10.22
CA CYS A 259 7.17 12.02 -11.08
C CYS A 259 5.93 11.77 -10.21
N PHE A 260 4.95 12.66 -10.30
CA PHE A 260 3.73 12.63 -9.51
C PHE A 260 2.54 12.37 -10.41
N ARG A 261 1.67 11.49 -9.93
CA ARG A 261 0.42 11.19 -10.63
C ARG A 261 -0.67 12.20 -10.48
N SER A 262 -0.68 12.88 -9.35
CA SER A 262 -1.58 13.99 -9.10
C SER A 262 -0.79 15.13 -8.50
N THR A 263 -1.16 16.37 -8.84
CA THR A 263 -0.63 17.55 -8.18
C THR A 263 -0.98 17.57 -6.69
N ALA A 264 -2.02 16.83 -6.27
CA ALA A 264 -2.38 16.66 -4.86
C ALA A 264 -1.36 15.85 -4.05
N TYR A 265 -0.43 15.15 -4.70
CA TYR A 265 0.61 14.36 -4.04
C TYR A 265 1.92 15.13 -3.89
N ALA A 266 1.96 16.39 -4.33
CA ALA A 266 3.16 17.22 -4.33
C ALA A 266 2.95 18.55 -3.62
N SER A 267 3.96 19.00 -2.88
CA SER A 267 4.06 20.38 -2.39
C SER A 267 5.51 20.82 -2.38
N GLY A 268 5.80 21.97 -3.00
CA GLY A 268 7.17 22.49 -3.11
C GLY A 268 8.16 21.53 -3.80
N GLY A 269 7.69 20.62 -4.66
CA GLY A 269 8.52 19.61 -5.33
C GLY A 269 8.87 18.38 -4.46
N ALA A 270 8.29 18.27 -3.27
CA ALA A 270 8.38 17.11 -2.38
C ALA A 270 7.08 16.30 -2.36
N SER A 271 7.18 15.02 -2.00
CA SER A 271 6.02 14.15 -1.79
C SER A 271 5.25 14.55 -0.53
N ILE A 272 3.95 14.78 -0.71
CA ILE A 272 2.96 14.87 0.39
C ILE A 272 1.92 13.76 0.30
N LEU A 273 2.22 12.70 -0.47
CA LEU A 273 1.35 11.53 -0.64
C LEU A 273 1.00 10.91 0.71
N LYS A 274 -0.26 10.59 0.95
CA LYS A 274 -0.73 9.91 2.17
C LYS A 274 -1.26 8.52 1.87
N ALA A 275 -1.19 7.62 2.85
CA ALA A 275 -1.66 6.23 2.71
C ALA A 275 -3.13 6.15 2.28
N ASN A 276 -4.00 7.01 2.83
CA ASN A 276 -5.41 7.05 2.45
C ASN A 276 -5.62 7.44 0.98
N GLN A 277 -4.75 8.26 0.40
CA GLN A 277 -4.83 8.64 -1.01
C GLN A 277 -4.48 7.46 -1.91
N VAL A 278 -3.47 6.66 -1.54
CA VAL A 278 -3.11 5.42 -2.25
C VAL A 278 -4.29 4.46 -2.28
N VAL A 279 -4.89 4.20 -1.12
CA VAL A 279 -6.00 3.26 -1.01
C VAL A 279 -7.28 3.78 -1.67
N THR A 280 -7.62 5.06 -1.51
CA THR A 280 -8.80 5.66 -2.16
C THR A 280 -8.71 5.55 -3.68
N ASP A 281 -7.53 5.77 -4.23
CA ASP A 281 -7.31 5.67 -5.66
C ASP A 281 -7.28 4.22 -6.18
N GLY A 282 -7.02 3.24 -5.31
CA GLY A 282 -7.08 1.81 -5.61
C GLY A 282 -8.48 1.19 -5.51
N LEU A 283 -9.45 1.83 -4.84
CA LEU A 283 -10.83 1.31 -4.69
C LEU A 283 -11.54 0.94 -6.01
N PRO A 284 -11.32 1.64 -7.14
CA PRO A 284 -11.91 1.26 -8.42
C PRO A 284 -11.50 -0.14 -8.93
N PHE A 285 -10.37 -0.69 -8.44
CA PHE A 285 -9.93 -2.06 -8.74
C PHE A 285 -10.52 -3.11 -7.79
N ALA A 286 -11.42 -2.71 -6.89
CA ALA A 286 -12.21 -3.62 -6.06
C ALA A 286 -13.69 -3.24 -6.19
N PRO A 287 -14.31 -3.45 -7.37
CA PRO A 287 -15.65 -2.94 -7.67
C PRO A 287 -16.76 -3.52 -6.78
N GLY A 288 -16.54 -4.71 -6.19
CA GLY A 288 -17.46 -5.30 -5.22
C GLY A 288 -17.47 -4.59 -3.86
N LEU A 289 -16.52 -3.70 -3.60
CA LEU A 289 -16.48 -2.87 -2.40
C LEU A 289 -17.17 -1.51 -2.59
N SER A 290 -17.58 -0.93 -1.48
CA SER A 290 -18.02 0.46 -1.41
C SER A 290 -16.89 1.39 -1.82
N GLN A 291 -17.19 2.29 -2.75
CA GLN A 291 -16.26 3.32 -3.25
C GLN A 291 -16.09 4.50 -2.27
N SER A 292 -16.58 4.37 -1.04
CA SER A 292 -16.52 5.40 -0.01
C SER A 292 -15.18 5.35 0.75
N ALA A 293 -14.51 6.49 0.86
CA ALA A 293 -13.27 6.64 1.62
C ALA A 293 -13.48 7.11 3.08
N VAL A 294 -14.72 7.17 3.57
CA VAL A 294 -15.06 7.78 4.87
C VAL A 294 -14.41 7.06 6.06
N ASP A 295 -14.23 5.74 5.97
CA ASP A 295 -13.67 4.92 7.06
C ASP A 295 -12.15 4.72 6.94
N LEU A 296 -11.50 5.41 6.00
CA LEU A 296 -10.05 5.40 5.85
C LEU A 296 -9.41 6.51 6.68
N ALA A 297 -8.72 6.14 7.76
CA ALA A 297 -7.97 7.12 8.53
C ALA A 297 -6.91 7.82 7.67
N VAL A 298 -6.75 9.12 7.88
CA VAL A 298 -5.75 9.94 7.19
C VAL A 298 -4.51 10.03 8.07
N PRO A 299 -3.38 9.39 7.73
CA PRO A 299 -2.17 9.53 8.54
C PRO A 299 -1.70 10.99 8.57
N ALA A 300 -1.13 11.39 9.71
CA ALA A 300 -0.57 12.73 9.88
C ALA A 300 0.69 12.93 9.01
N THR A 301 1.46 11.88 8.81
CA THR A 301 2.72 11.89 8.06
C THR A 301 2.51 11.47 6.61
N ALA A 302 3.21 12.13 5.70
CA ALA A 302 3.25 11.74 4.29
C ALA A 302 4.28 10.62 4.04
N LEU A 303 4.08 9.87 2.97
CA LEU A 303 5.05 8.99 2.35
C LEU A 303 6.07 9.84 1.59
N THR A 304 7.04 10.37 2.32
CA THR A 304 8.06 11.33 1.84
C THR A 304 8.96 10.74 0.74
N ALA A 305 9.28 9.45 0.86
CA ALA A 305 10.04 8.66 -0.11
C ALA A 305 9.30 8.43 -1.45
N GLY A 306 8.00 8.71 -1.47
CA GLY A 306 7.10 8.32 -2.55
C GLY A 306 6.60 6.89 -2.43
N TYR A 307 5.83 6.45 -3.43
CA TYR A 307 5.30 5.09 -3.50
C TYR A 307 5.04 4.73 -4.97
N ALA A 308 5.88 3.84 -5.50
CA ALA A 308 5.84 3.34 -6.87
C ALA A 308 6.38 1.90 -6.90
N PRO A 309 5.58 0.91 -6.46
CA PRO A 309 5.97 -0.49 -6.54
C PRO A 309 6.05 -0.94 -8.02
N LEU A 310 7.07 -1.74 -8.35
CA LEU A 310 7.33 -2.25 -9.70
C LEU A 310 6.53 -3.51 -10.06
N GLU A 311 5.86 -4.10 -9.08
CA GLU A 311 5.17 -5.38 -9.21
C GLU A 311 3.66 -5.13 -9.16
N LEU A 312 2.90 -5.91 -9.93
CA LEU A 312 1.46 -6.03 -9.78
C LEU A 312 1.11 -6.42 -8.35
N ARG A 313 0.24 -5.63 -7.72
CA ARG A 313 -0.16 -5.82 -6.32
C ARG A 313 -1.67 -5.73 -6.19
N SER A 314 -2.23 -6.51 -5.28
CA SER A 314 -3.64 -6.37 -4.94
C SER A 314 -3.89 -5.09 -4.13
N LEU A 315 -5.16 -4.68 -4.02
CA LEU A 315 -5.51 -3.56 -3.16
C LEU A 315 -5.14 -3.83 -1.70
N ARG A 316 -5.24 -5.09 -1.26
CA ARG A 316 -4.77 -5.53 0.06
C ARG A 316 -3.29 -5.24 0.24
N ASP A 317 -2.46 -5.71 -0.68
CA ASP A 317 -1.00 -5.55 -0.60
C ASP A 317 -0.59 -4.08 -0.57
N HIS A 318 -1.23 -3.25 -1.39
CA HIS A 318 -1.04 -1.81 -1.37
C HIS A 318 -1.40 -1.22 -0.02
N ALA A 319 -2.62 -1.50 0.47
CA ALA A 319 -3.11 -0.97 1.74
C ALA A 319 -2.23 -1.39 2.91
N GLU A 320 -1.86 -2.67 3.02
CA GLU A 320 -0.94 -3.18 4.03
C GLU A 320 0.40 -2.45 3.99
N THR A 321 0.99 -2.31 2.80
CA THR A 321 2.28 -1.65 2.63
C THR A 321 2.26 -0.21 3.12
N VAL A 322 1.24 0.57 2.74
CA VAL A 322 1.20 2.00 3.06
C VAL A 322 0.72 2.30 4.48
N TYR A 323 -0.09 1.43 5.08
CA TYR A 323 -0.58 1.61 6.45
C TYR A 323 0.28 0.92 7.52
N ALA A 324 1.14 -0.04 7.14
CA ALA A 324 2.02 -0.74 8.07
C ALA A 324 2.85 0.20 8.98
N PRO A 325 3.49 1.28 8.48
CA PRO A 325 4.29 2.16 9.33
C PRO A 325 3.47 2.89 10.41
N TYR A 326 2.17 3.03 10.19
CA TYR A 326 1.27 3.76 11.08
C TYR A 326 0.54 2.83 12.08
N GLY A 327 0.78 1.52 12.02
CA GLY A 327 0.14 0.55 12.90
C GLY A 327 -1.39 0.48 12.77
N HIS A 328 -1.94 0.94 11.65
CA HIS A 328 -3.39 0.95 11.42
C HIS A 328 -3.89 -0.44 11.08
N GLN A 329 -5.05 -0.81 11.62
CA GLN A 329 -5.78 -2.03 11.30
C GLN A 329 -6.60 -1.81 10.03
N LEU A 330 -6.50 -2.79 9.14
CA LEU A 330 -7.21 -2.82 7.87
C LEU A 330 -8.24 -3.93 7.93
N SER A 331 -9.44 -3.66 7.44
CA SER A 331 -10.53 -4.63 7.46
C SER A 331 -11.68 -4.18 6.57
N VAL A 332 -12.56 -5.08 6.16
CA VAL A 332 -13.78 -4.82 5.39
C VAL A 332 -15.02 -5.05 6.26
N GLY A 333 -15.80 -3.98 6.41
CA GLY A 333 -17.10 -3.94 7.07
C GLY A 333 -18.15 -4.90 6.48
N PRO A 334 -19.20 -5.28 7.25
CA PRO A 334 -20.42 -5.85 6.65
C PRO A 334 -21.11 -4.87 5.67
N GLU A 335 -20.75 -3.59 5.66
CA GLU A 335 -21.18 -2.58 4.69
C GLU A 335 -20.33 -2.59 3.41
N LEU A 336 -19.46 -3.59 3.24
CA LEU A 336 -18.49 -3.72 2.16
C LEU A 336 -17.56 -2.50 2.04
N ARG A 337 -17.32 -1.80 3.16
CA ARG A 337 -16.42 -0.66 3.24
C ARG A 337 -15.05 -1.08 3.74
N LEU A 338 -14.00 -0.71 3.02
CA LEU A 338 -12.64 -0.80 3.53
C LEU A 338 -12.43 0.22 4.64
N ARG A 339 -11.92 -0.25 5.78
CA ARG A 339 -11.66 0.56 6.97
C ARG A 339 -10.17 0.54 7.26
N ALA A 340 -9.63 1.70 7.60
CA ALA A 340 -8.28 1.84 8.16
C ALA A 340 -8.39 2.55 9.50
N ARG A 341 -8.23 1.82 10.60
CA ARG A 341 -8.47 2.35 11.96
C ARG A 341 -7.22 2.26 12.81
N THR A 342 -7.04 3.20 13.74
CA THR A 342 -6.04 3.04 14.78
C THR A 342 -6.37 1.82 15.62
N ALA A 343 -5.35 1.10 16.10
CA ALA A 343 -5.56 -0.03 16.98
C ALA A 343 -6.40 0.40 18.20
N PRO A 344 -7.46 -0.35 18.55
CA PRO A 344 -8.31 -0.02 19.69
C PRO A 344 -7.49 -0.08 20.97
N THR A 345 -7.81 0.85 21.88
CA THR A 345 -7.18 1.01 23.20
C THR A 345 -8.14 0.67 24.33
N VAL A 346 -9.43 0.53 24.01
CA VAL A 346 -10.50 0.20 24.95
C VAL A 346 -11.21 -1.06 24.43
N PRO A 347 -11.46 -2.05 25.28
CA PRO A 347 -12.25 -3.23 24.94
C PRO A 347 -13.68 -2.88 24.55
N LEU A 348 -14.24 -3.61 23.59
CA LEU A 348 -15.61 -3.46 23.14
C LEU A 348 -16.57 -4.37 23.94
N TYR A 349 -16.12 -5.58 24.26
CA TYR A 349 -16.92 -6.59 24.95
C TYR A 349 -16.17 -7.23 26.12
N ASN A 350 -16.94 -7.67 27.12
CA ASN A 350 -16.50 -8.67 28.08
C ASN A 350 -16.97 -10.05 27.60
N VAL A 351 -16.11 -11.06 27.75
CA VAL A 351 -16.44 -12.45 27.42
C VAL A 351 -16.15 -13.38 28.60
N ALA A 352 -17.15 -14.18 28.96
CA ALA A 352 -17.15 -15.08 30.12
C ALA A 352 -16.97 -16.56 29.71
N GLY A 353 -16.29 -16.84 28.60
CA GLY A 353 -16.06 -18.20 28.10
C GLY A 353 -15.12 -19.05 28.97
N ASP A 354 -15.24 -20.37 28.85
CA ASP A 354 -14.39 -21.33 29.58
C ASP A 354 -12.97 -21.40 28.99
N PHE A 355 -11.95 -21.26 29.84
CA PHE A 355 -10.53 -21.12 29.47
C PHE A 355 -9.79 -22.45 29.33
N SER A 356 -10.49 -23.51 28.92
CA SER A 356 -9.98 -24.89 28.83
C SER A 356 -9.04 -25.10 27.63
N GLY A 357 -8.01 -24.28 27.49
CA GLY A 357 -7.05 -24.40 26.40
C GLY A 357 -6.08 -23.24 26.20
N ALA A 358 -6.12 -22.19 27.04
CA ALA A 358 -5.18 -21.08 26.97
C ALA A 358 -3.75 -21.57 27.26
N ARG A 359 -3.03 -21.94 26.22
CA ARG A 359 -1.58 -22.11 26.30
C ARG A 359 -1.00 -20.70 26.40
N GLY A 360 -0.61 -20.29 27.61
CA GLY A 360 0.41 -19.26 27.75
C GLY A 360 1.60 -19.74 26.93
N GLY A 361 1.97 -19.02 25.87
CA GLY A 361 2.98 -19.46 24.92
C GLY A 361 4.32 -19.65 25.62
N SER A 362 4.59 -20.86 26.11
CA SER A 362 5.87 -21.21 26.71
C SER A 362 6.90 -21.39 25.59
N GLY A 363 7.43 -20.27 25.08
CA GLY A 363 8.43 -20.29 24.02
C GLY A 363 8.62 -18.97 23.31
N ASP A 364 7.63 -18.06 23.36
CA ASP A 364 7.74 -16.80 22.65
C ASP A 364 8.77 -15.88 23.27
N VAL A 365 9.61 -15.34 22.39
CA VAL A 365 10.69 -14.46 22.76
C VAL A 365 10.13 -13.06 22.98
N ILE A 366 10.16 -12.60 24.23
CA ILE A 366 9.89 -11.22 24.58
C ILE A 366 11.12 -10.37 24.27
N TYR A 367 10.94 -9.22 23.62
CA TYR A 367 11.99 -8.28 23.27
C TYR A 367 11.78 -6.93 23.98
N ASN A 368 12.87 -6.31 24.43
CA ASN A 368 12.88 -4.95 25.00
C ASN A 368 13.71 -3.97 24.15
N ARG A 369 14.16 -4.40 22.97
CA ARG A 369 14.88 -3.58 21.98
C ARG A 369 14.55 -4.03 20.56
N VAL A 370 14.33 -3.07 19.67
CA VAL A 370 14.22 -3.28 18.21
C VAL A 370 15.27 -2.45 17.49
N ILE A 371 15.93 -3.06 16.50
CA ILE A 371 16.78 -2.37 15.54
C ILE A 371 16.10 -2.49 14.17
N ALA A 372 15.68 -1.36 13.63
CA ALA A 372 15.12 -1.27 12.30
C ALA A 372 16.16 -0.73 11.31
N THR A 373 16.29 -1.37 10.17
CA THR A 373 17.17 -0.95 9.06
C THR A 373 16.38 -0.71 7.78
N GLY A 374 16.83 0.22 6.96
CA GLY A 374 16.21 0.52 5.67
C GLY A 374 17.20 1.24 4.75
N GLN A 375 16.71 1.76 3.64
CA GLN A 375 17.47 2.64 2.75
C GLN A 375 16.63 3.86 2.44
N ASP A 376 17.25 5.02 2.26
CA ASP A 376 16.54 6.20 1.74
C ASP A 376 16.41 6.19 0.21
N ASP A 377 15.76 7.21 -0.35
CA ASP A 377 15.58 7.38 -1.81
C ASP A 377 16.90 7.38 -2.59
N ALA A 378 18.01 7.71 -1.92
CA ALA A 378 19.35 7.68 -2.49
C ALA A 378 20.08 6.36 -2.19
N SER A 379 19.36 5.28 -1.85
CA SER A 379 19.91 3.98 -1.46
C SER A 379 20.91 4.04 -0.28
N ARG A 380 20.92 5.11 0.52
CA ARG A 380 21.82 5.23 1.67
C ARG A 380 21.24 4.43 2.84
N PRO A 381 22.04 3.63 3.56
CA PRO A 381 21.54 2.81 4.65
C PRO A 381 21.04 3.68 5.82
N LEU A 382 19.81 3.41 6.25
CA LEU A 382 19.20 3.98 7.45
C LEU A 382 19.18 2.93 8.57
N ARG A 383 19.36 3.39 9.81
CA ARG A 383 19.27 2.54 11.00
C ARG A 383 18.68 3.31 12.17
N VAL A 384 17.64 2.74 12.78
CA VAL A 384 17.01 3.26 14.00
C VAL A 384 17.06 2.17 15.08
N THR A 385 17.33 2.57 16.32
CA THR A 385 17.27 1.69 17.49
C THR A 385 16.24 2.23 18.46
N ARG A 386 15.32 1.36 18.90
CA ARG A 386 14.26 1.68 19.87
C ARG A 386 14.30 0.71 21.04
N THR A 387 14.02 1.20 22.24
CA THR A 387 14.04 0.44 23.51
C THR A 387 12.74 0.62 24.29
N SER A 388 12.37 -0.36 25.12
CA SER A 388 11.12 -0.34 25.90
C SER A 388 11.02 0.92 26.78
N ALA A 389 12.14 1.32 27.38
CA ALA A 389 12.25 2.53 28.19
C ALA A 389 11.91 3.81 27.42
N GLN A 390 12.34 3.95 26.16
CA GLN A 390 12.01 5.10 25.32
C GLN A 390 10.52 5.20 24.97
N LEU A 391 9.81 4.06 25.03
CA LEU A 391 8.37 3.98 24.77
C LEU A 391 7.52 3.98 26.04
N GLY A 392 8.12 4.05 27.22
CA GLY A 392 7.40 3.93 28.50
C GLY A 392 6.76 2.55 28.71
N ILE A 393 7.23 1.52 27.99
CA ILE A 393 6.72 0.15 28.12
C ILE A 393 7.44 -0.50 29.30
N VAL A 394 6.68 -0.96 30.29
CA VAL A 394 7.20 -1.78 31.39
C VAL A 394 7.03 -3.24 31.00
N THR A 395 8.14 -3.94 30.75
CA THR A 395 8.10 -5.37 30.40
C THR A 395 8.38 -6.28 31.60
N PHE A 396 7.91 -7.53 31.54
CA PHE A 396 8.27 -8.57 32.51
C PHE A 396 9.80 -8.77 32.63
N LEU A 397 10.52 -8.65 31.50
CA LEU A 397 11.99 -8.71 31.46
C LEU A 397 12.64 -7.56 32.25
N ASP A 398 12.11 -6.34 32.14
CA ASP A 398 12.64 -5.18 32.84
C ASP A 398 12.41 -5.27 34.36
N LYS A 399 11.40 -6.03 34.81
CA LYS A 399 11.12 -6.30 36.23
C LYS A 399 12.00 -7.40 36.83
N LEU A 400 12.43 -8.39 36.04
CA LEU A 400 13.14 -9.58 36.56
C LEU A 400 14.65 -9.59 36.32
N VAL A 401 15.16 -8.82 35.37
CA VAL A 401 16.61 -8.80 35.08
C VAL A 401 17.08 -7.38 34.79
N PRO A 402 17.97 -6.79 35.61
CA PRO A 402 18.58 -5.53 35.26
C PRO A 402 19.63 -5.79 34.16
N VAL A 403 19.47 -5.15 33.00
CA VAL A 403 20.54 -4.90 32.00
C VAL A 403 20.85 -6.00 30.95
N ARG A 404 19.88 -6.81 30.48
CA ARG A 404 20.06 -7.53 29.20
C ARG A 404 18.99 -7.17 28.17
N TYR A 405 19.41 -6.52 27.10
CA TYR A 405 18.53 -6.23 25.97
C TYR A 405 18.38 -7.47 25.09
N ARG A 406 17.16 -8.01 24.99
CA ARG A 406 16.82 -8.98 23.95
C ARG A 406 16.34 -8.19 22.73
N THR A 407 17.03 -8.39 21.60
CA THR A 407 16.93 -7.50 20.43
C THR A 407 16.29 -8.19 19.25
N LYS A 408 15.25 -7.57 18.68
CA LYS A 408 14.68 -7.98 17.39
C LYS A 408 15.23 -7.09 16.28
N PHE A 409 15.54 -7.70 15.14
CA PHE A 409 15.96 -6.99 13.92
C PHE A 409 14.80 -6.99 12.94
N ILE A 410 14.53 -5.83 12.34
CA ILE A 410 13.54 -5.68 11.27
C ILE A 410 14.12 -4.83 10.14
N SER A 411 13.61 -5.06 8.93
CA SER A 411 14.01 -4.31 7.74
C SER A 411 12.78 -3.78 7.02
N ALA A 412 12.80 -2.51 6.61
CA ALA A 412 11.79 -1.95 5.71
C ALA A 412 12.06 -2.40 4.27
N SER A 413 11.01 -2.77 3.54
CA SER A 413 11.12 -3.05 2.10
C SER A 413 11.06 -1.73 1.30
N GLY A 414 12.12 -1.43 0.56
CA GLY A 414 12.18 -0.27 -0.32
C GLY A 414 12.62 1.04 0.35
N PRO A 415 12.62 2.15 -0.41
CA PRO A 415 12.99 3.47 0.09
C PRO A 415 12.11 3.92 1.26
N THR A 416 12.74 4.42 2.33
CA THR A 416 12.08 4.86 3.56
C THR A 416 12.81 6.06 4.17
N ASP A 417 12.25 6.67 5.21
CA ASP A 417 12.91 7.73 5.97
C ASP A 417 13.06 7.37 7.47
N LEU A 418 13.83 8.17 8.20
CA LEU A 418 14.06 7.93 9.63
C LEU A 418 12.77 7.98 10.46
N THR A 419 11.78 8.77 10.06
CA THR A 419 10.50 8.92 10.75
C THR A 419 9.67 7.65 10.62
N THR A 420 9.53 7.14 9.39
CA THR A 420 8.81 5.92 9.04
C THR A 420 9.49 4.71 9.68
N LEU A 421 10.82 4.64 9.61
CA LEU A 421 11.61 3.56 10.21
C LEU A 421 11.50 3.57 11.75
N THR A 422 11.41 4.75 12.36
CA THR A 422 11.13 4.90 13.80
C THR A 422 9.75 4.41 14.17
N ALA A 423 8.72 4.80 13.41
CA ALA A 423 7.35 4.37 13.63
C ALA A 423 7.17 2.85 13.47
N LEU A 424 7.84 2.25 12.48
CA LEU A 424 7.91 0.80 12.29
C LEU A 424 8.57 0.11 13.49
N ALA A 425 9.73 0.60 13.94
CA ALA A 425 10.43 0.04 15.09
C ALA A 425 9.61 0.15 16.39
N ASP A 426 8.88 1.24 16.58
CA ASP A 426 8.01 1.45 17.74
C ASP A 426 6.81 0.52 17.73
N THR A 427 6.20 0.32 16.56
CA THR A 427 5.08 -0.61 16.38
C THR A 427 5.53 -2.04 16.68
N GLU A 428 6.65 -2.46 16.12
CA GLU A 428 7.20 -3.78 16.35
C GLU A 428 7.57 -4.02 17.81
N LEU A 429 8.16 -3.01 18.47
CA LEU A 429 8.55 -3.13 19.87
C LEU A 429 7.33 -3.27 20.78
N ARG A 430 6.23 -2.55 20.53
CA ARG A 430 4.97 -2.74 21.27
C ARG A 430 4.46 -4.18 21.15
N ASN A 431 4.44 -4.72 19.94
CA ASN A 431 3.93 -6.08 19.66
C ASN A 431 4.80 -7.19 20.26
N SER A 432 6.11 -6.95 20.36
CA SER A 432 7.08 -7.97 20.77
C SER A 432 7.48 -7.90 22.25
N SER A 433 6.88 -6.99 23.02
CA SER A 433 7.26 -6.68 24.41
C SER A 433 6.44 -7.37 25.50
N ARG A 434 5.41 -8.15 25.12
CA ARG A 434 4.47 -8.82 26.05
C ARG A 434 4.45 -10.33 25.87
N ILE A 435 3.99 -11.05 26.89
CA ILE A 435 3.78 -12.50 26.82
C ILE A 435 2.56 -12.76 25.94
N LYS A 436 2.74 -13.36 24.77
CA LYS A 436 1.63 -13.64 23.86
C LYS A 436 0.70 -14.73 24.41
N MET A 437 -0.58 -14.59 24.09
CA MET A 437 -1.61 -15.59 24.33
C MET A 437 -2.44 -15.73 23.08
N SER A 438 -2.74 -16.99 22.72
CA SER A 438 -3.68 -17.34 21.67
C SER A 438 -4.63 -18.39 22.24
N THR A 439 -5.94 -18.18 22.12
CA THR A 439 -6.93 -19.14 22.61
C THR A 439 -8.22 -19.10 21.80
N SER A 440 -9.03 -20.14 21.95
CA SER A 440 -10.35 -20.25 21.34
C SER A 440 -11.40 -20.42 22.43
N LEU A 441 -12.51 -19.71 22.30
CA LEU A 441 -13.62 -19.67 23.25
C LEU A 441 -14.89 -20.10 22.53
N SER A 442 -15.76 -20.84 23.21
CA SER A 442 -17.14 -21.10 22.77
C SER A 442 -18.06 -20.25 23.63
N LEU A 443 -18.86 -19.39 22.99
CA LEU A 443 -19.65 -18.35 23.62
C LEU A 443 -21.10 -18.48 23.17
N GLY A 444 -22.00 -18.75 24.11
CA GLY A 444 -23.44 -18.73 23.89
C GLY A 444 -24.08 -17.42 24.33
N ILE A 445 -25.41 -17.40 24.32
CA ILE A 445 -26.20 -16.29 24.86
C ILE A 445 -25.92 -16.13 26.36
N GLY A 446 -25.63 -14.91 26.78
CA GLY A 446 -25.30 -14.56 28.18
C GLY A 446 -23.81 -14.59 28.50
N ASP A 447 -22.96 -15.13 27.61
CA ASP A 447 -21.50 -15.16 27.82
C ASP A 447 -20.80 -13.86 27.38
N ILE A 448 -21.54 -12.92 26.78
CA ILE A 448 -21.00 -11.70 26.17
C ILE A 448 -21.80 -10.51 26.67
N THR A 449 -21.10 -9.53 27.23
CA THR A 449 -21.69 -8.24 27.62
C THR A 449 -20.93 -7.07 27.00
N GLY A 450 -21.61 -5.95 26.77
CA GLY A 450 -20.96 -4.72 26.33
C GLY A 450 -20.02 -4.19 27.41
N TYR A 451 -18.77 -3.86 27.06
CA TYR A 451 -17.76 -3.47 28.08
C TYR A 451 -18.20 -2.26 28.90
N LEU A 452 -18.75 -1.23 28.24
CA LEU A 452 -19.20 0.00 28.88
C LEU A 452 -20.67 -0.05 29.32
N SER A 453 -21.52 -0.76 28.59
CA SER A 453 -22.96 -0.80 28.86
C SER A 453 -23.33 -1.84 29.92
N GLY A 454 -22.57 -2.93 30.03
CA GLY A 454 -22.92 -4.10 30.84
C GLY A 454 -24.13 -4.87 30.32
N GLU A 455 -24.68 -4.49 29.17
CA GLU A 455 -25.85 -5.14 28.57
C GLU A 455 -25.44 -6.44 27.88
N ASP A 456 -26.31 -7.46 27.96
CA ASP A 456 -26.13 -8.71 27.25
C ASP A 456 -26.12 -8.48 25.74
N VAL A 457 -25.17 -9.11 25.06
CA VAL A 457 -24.96 -8.97 23.62
C VAL A 457 -25.14 -10.33 22.96
N HIS A 458 -25.93 -10.36 21.89
CA HIS A 458 -26.12 -11.59 21.11
C HIS A 458 -24.79 -12.05 20.45
N PRO A 459 -24.44 -13.35 20.47
CA PRO A 459 -23.14 -13.83 19.98
C PRO A 459 -22.80 -13.47 18.54
N SER A 460 -23.80 -13.36 17.66
CA SER A 460 -23.60 -12.93 16.27
C SER A 460 -22.94 -11.54 16.13
N ARG A 461 -23.06 -10.67 17.15
CA ARG A 461 -22.41 -9.34 17.12
C ARG A 461 -20.89 -9.44 17.06
N LEU A 462 -20.32 -10.53 17.56
CA LEU A 462 -18.88 -10.76 17.49
C LEU A 462 -18.39 -10.95 16.05
N LEU A 463 -19.25 -11.32 15.08
CA LEU A 463 -18.89 -11.37 13.64
C LEU A 463 -18.47 -10.00 13.08
N THR A 464 -18.80 -8.91 13.78
CA THR A 464 -18.41 -7.53 13.40
C THR A 464 -17.25 -6.99 14.22
N ALA A 465 -16.74 -7.78 15.18
CA ALA A 465 -15.73 -7.38 16.16
C ALA A 465 -14.30 -7.80 15.76
N TYR A 466 -14.06 -8.21 14.51
CA TYR A 466 -12.73 -8.55 14.04
C TYR A 466 -11.75 -7.39 14.23
N GLY A 467 -10.58 -7.70 14.78
CA GLY A 467 -9.57 -6.71 15.15
C GLY A 467 -9.91 -5.88 16.39
N GLU A 468 -11.09 -6.00 17.00
CA GLU A 468 -11.44 -5.30 18.25
C GLU A 468 -10.81 -5.95 19.48
N LEU A 469 -10.69 -5.18 20.57
CA LEU A 469 -10.29 -5.70 21.86
C LEU A 469 -11.48 -6.26 22.63
N VAL A 470 -11.27 -7.37 23.32
CA VAL A 470 -12.22 -7.96 24.28
C VAL A 470 -11.51 -8.20 25.61
N ILE A 471 -12.27 -8.17 26.71
CA ILE A 471 -11.79 -8.59 28.03
C ILE A 471 -12.22 -10.03 28.28
N LEU A 472 -11.22 -10.83 28.60
CA LEU A 472 -11.35 -12.20 29.06
C LEU A 472 -11.52 -12.19 30.58
N GLU A 473 -12.77 -12.14 31.06
CA GLU A 473 -13.08 -11.85 32.48
C GLU A 473 -12.43 -12.83 33.45
N ASN A 474 -12.37 -14.11 33.06
CA ASN A 474 -11.85 -15.20 33.88
C ASN A 474 -10.34 -15.44 33.70
N ALA A 475 -9.68 -14.72 32.78
CA ALA A 475 -8.25 -14.86 32.54
C ALA A 475 -7.42 -13.98 33.48
N ILE A 476 -6.25 -14.47 33.89
CA ILE A 476 -5.26 -13.72 34.67
C ILE A 476 -4.21 -13.16 33.71
N ASP A 477 -3.93 -11.86 33.82
CA ASP A 477 -2.85 -11.21 33.09
C ASP A 477 -1.50 -11.61 33.73
N PRO A 478 -0.58 -12.27 33.00
CA PRO A 478 0.70 -12.70 33.54
C PRO A 478 1.69 -11.56 33.79
N ASP A 479 1.51 -10.37 33.18
CA ASP A 479 2.38 -9.20 33.32
C ASP A 479 2.03 -8.35 34.57
N THR A 480 0.76 -8.38 35.00
CA THR A 480 0.25 -7.62 36.15
C THR A 480 -0.21 -8.49 37.33
N GLY A 481 -0.69 -9.70 37.08
CA GLY A 481 -1.35 -10.57 38.05
C GLY A 481 -2.84 -10.26 38.27
N ASP A 482 -3.39 -9.29 37.54
CA ASP A 482 -4.79 -8.88 37.65
C ASP A 482 -5.73 -9.84 36.91
N LYS A 483 -7.00 -9.89 37.36
CA LYS A 483 -8.08 -10.56 36.62
C LYS A 483 -8.56 -9.68 35.46
N GLY A 484 -8.95 -10.32 34.36
CA GLY A 484 -9.40 -9.63 33.16
C GLY A 484 -8.24 -9.39 32.23
N ARG A 485 -7.95 -10.36 31.36
CA ARG A 485 -6.89 -10.22 30.34
C ARG A 485 -7.47 -9.66 29.05
N GLN A 486 -6.82 -8.67 28.46
CA GLN A 486 -7.26 -8.14 27.17
C GLN A 486 -6.72 -9.02 26.04
N ALA A 487 -7.57 -9.31 25.06
CA ALA A 487 -7.15 -9.99 23.84
C ALA A 487 -7.85 -9.37 22.63
N ARG A 488 -7.26 -9.51 21.46
CA ARG A 488 -7.82 -9.07 20.18
C ARG A 488 -8.55 -10.21 19.52
N VAL A 489 -9.70 -9.91 18.92
CA VAL A 489 -10.40 -10.86 18.06
C VAL A 489 -9.63 -11.06 16.76
N ILE A 490 -9.22 -12.30 16.47
CA ILE A 490 -8.60 -12.66 15.18
C ILE A 490 -9.64 -13.25 14.23
N SER A 491 -10.40 -14.23 14.69
CA SER A 491 -11.35 -14.94 13.83
C SER A 491 -12.49 -15.51 14.64
N GLY A 492 -13.53 -15.96 13.95
CA GLY A 492 -14.59 -16.70 14.61
C GLY A 492 -15.57 -17.34 13.66
N SER A 493 -16.38 -18.23 14.20
CA SER A 493 -17.44 -18.96 13.51
C SER A 493 -18.71 -18.93 14.34
N TYR A 494 -19.79 -18.46 13.76
CA TYR A 494 -21.11 -18.42 14.37
C TYR A 494 -22.01 -19.49 13.74
N GLU A 495 -22.61 -20.34 14.57
CA GLU A 495 -23.57 -21.37 14.16
C GLU A 495 -24.98 -20.93 14.55
N ALA A 496 -25.82 -20.66 13.55
CA ALA A 496 -27.13 -20.03 13.77
C ALA A 496 -28.11 -20.93 14.52
N ASP A 497 -28.10 -22.24 14.26
CA ASP A 497 -29.02 -23.18 14.90
C ASP A 497 -28.78 -23.32 16.41
N SER A 498 -27.52 -23.21 16.83
CA SER A 498 -27.12 -23.34 18.24
C SER A 498 -26.96 -22.00 18.95
N GLU A 499 -26.96 -20.89 18.19
CA GLU A 499 -26.68 -19.54 18.68
C GLU A 499 -25.33 -19.46 19.42
N VAL A 500 -24.35 -20.23 18.97
CA VAL A 500 -22.99 -20.31 19.55
C VAL A 500 -21.97 -19.67 18.63
N MET A 501 -21.11 -18.84 19.21
CA MET A 501 -19.92 -18.26 18.58
C MET A 501 -18.67 -18.98 19.07
N THR A 502 -17.90 -19.56 18.16
CA THR A 502 -16.52 -19.98 18.42
C THR A 502 -15.59 -18.83 18.05
N LEU A 503 -14.97 -18.20 19.04
CA LEU A 503 -14.13 -17.01 18.89
C LEU A 503 -12.66 -17.37 19.11
N ARG A 504 -11.78 -17.02 18.18
CA ARG A 504 -10.33 -17.06 18.37
C ARG A 504 -9.82 -15.67 18.70
N VAL A 505 -9.09 -15.58 19.80
CA VAL A 505 -8.47 -14.33 20.27
C VAL A 505 -6.96 -14.49 20.41
N ASP A 506 -6.25 -13.39 20.22
CA ASP A 506 -4.81 -13.32 20.36
C ASP A 506 -4.37 -11.94 20.82
N GLU A 507 -3.19 -11.82 21.41
CA GLU A 507 -2.57 -10.53 21.73
C GLU A 507 -1.65 -10.04 20.62
N ASP A 508 -1.23 -10.92 19.71
CA ASP A 508 -0.42 -10.56 18.57
C ASP A 508 -1.31 -10.00 17.46
N ARG A 509 -0.97 -8.81 16.96
CA ARG A 509 -1.17 -8.59 15.54
C ARG A 509 -0.05 -9.38 14.88
N GLY A 510 -0.39 -10.55 14.35
CA GLY A 510 0.32 -11.03 13.18
C GLY A 510 0.19 -9.93 12.13
N HIS A 511 1.07 -8.93 12.16
CA HIS A 511 1.42 -8.28 10.92
C HIS A 511 1.87 -9.44 10.05
N PRO A 512 1.39 -9.56 8.79
CA PRO A 512 2.00 -10.49 7.88
C PRO A 512 3.48 -10.18 7.98
N GLN A 513 4.24 -11.14 8.52
CA GLN A 513 5.67 -11.11 8.36
C GLN A 513 5.83 -10.85 6.89
N PHE A 514 6.54 -9.79 6.52
CA PHE A 514 7.01 -9.56 5.17
C PHE A 514 7.40 -10.92 4.60
N ARG A 515 6.47 -11.57 3.88
CA ARG A 515 6.78 -12.76 3.13
C ARG A 515 7.59 -12.13 2.02
N ALA A 516 8.90 -12.34 2.08
CA ALA A 516 9.68 -12.25 0.87
C ALA A 516 8.84 -12.98 -0.21
N PRO A 517 8.60 -12.36 -1.38
CA PRO A 517 7.90 -13.07 -2.44
C PRO A 517 8.60 -14.41 -2.58
N SER A 518 7.84 -15.49 -2.39
CA SER A 518 8.37 -16.83 -2.60
C SER A 518 8.91 -16.83 -4.02
N MET A 519 10.23 -16.87 -4.16
CA MET A 519 10.84 -17.15 -5.44
C MET A 519 10.19 -18.45 -5.91
N LEU A 520 9.48 -18.36 -7.03
CA LEU A 520 9.11 -19.51 -7.83
C LEU A 520 10.37 -20.35 -7.97
N ASP A 521 10.34 -21.54 -7.37
CA ASP A 521 11.31 -22.59 -7.60
C ASP A 521 11.06 -23.09 -9.03
N THR A 522 11.65 -22.40 -10.01
CA THR A 522 11.70 -22.91 -11.38
C THR A 522 12.82 -23.95 -11.46
N THR A 523 12.52 -25.13 -10.94
CA THR A 523 13.04 -26.38 -11.49
C THR A 523 11.89 -27.22 -12.00
N HIS A 524 11.61 -27.09 -13.30
CA HIS A 524 11.38 -28.21 -14.21
C HIS A 524 11.68 -27.79 -15.64
#